data_AF-A0A7J3VGN8-F1
#
_entry.id   AF-A0A7J3VGN8-F1
#
_cell.length_a   1.000
_cell.length_b   1.000
_cell.length_c   1.000
_cell.angle_alpha   90.00
_cell.angle_beta   90.00
_cell.angle_gamma   90.00
#
_symmetry.space_group_name_H-M   'P 1'
#
loop_
_entity.id
_entity.type
_entity.pdbx_description
1 polymer ?
#
loop_
_entity_poly.entity_id
_entity_poly.type
_entity_poly.pdbx_seq_one_letter_code
_entity_poly.pdbx_strand_id
1 'polypeptide(L)'
;DMLMNLTSGGSGLIAIIIVVVAGLGISIIASNTASAGIFLPIAIGLGQKIGFSPVILAVAVGISTSLDFMLPVGTPPNAIAYSTGKVSMPEMIKAGILLDITGAVLTIIMAYLLWPYLI
;
A
#
# COMPACT_ATOMS: atom_id res chain seq x y z
N ASP A 1 -16.67 -9.08 15.86
CA ASP A 1 -15.91 -8.83 14.62
C ASP A 1 -16.66 -7.94 13.63
N MET A 2 -17.75 -8.38 12.98
CA MET A 2 -18.50 -7.55 12.01
C MET A 2 -19.07 -6.24 12.61
N LEU A 3 -19.60 -6.29 13.84
CA LEU A 3 -20.09 -5.10 14.55
C LEU A 3 -18.96 -4.16 15.00
N MET A 4 -17.77 -4.68 15.31
CA MET A 4 -16.60 -3.86 15.66
C MET A 4 -16.02 -3.15 14.42
N ASN A 5 -16.05 -3.80 13.25
CA ASN A 5 -15.68 -3.18 11.97
C ASN A 5 -16.65 -2.06 11.55
N LEU A 6 -17.94 -2.17 11.87
CA LEU A 6 -18.92 -1.09 11.65
C LEU A 6 -18.83 0.04 12.70
N THR A 7 -18.58 -0.27 13.97
CA THR A 7 -18.50 0.76 15.05
C THR A 7 -17.19 1.53 15.04
N SER A 8 -16.12 0.98 14.46
CA SER A 8 -14.84 1.66 14.25
C SER A 8 -14.76 2.44 12.93
N GLY A 9 -15.88 2.61 12.20
CA GLY A 9 -15.90 3.09 10.81
C GLY A 9 -15.05 4.33 10.50
N GLY A 10 -14.90 5.25 11.46
CA GLY A 10 -13.97 6.39 11.34
C GLY A 10 -12.51 6.05 11.62
N SER A 11 -12.21 5.34 12.71
CA SER A 11 -10.83 5.01 13.12
C SER A 11 -10.18 3.94 12.21
N GLY A 12 -10.96 2.97 11.74
CA GLY A 12 -10.50 1.93 10.81
C GLY A 12 -10.13 2.48 9.44
N LEU A 13 -10.97 3.36 8.87
CA LEU A 13 -10.67 4.02 7.59
C LEU A 13 -9.42 4.90 7.67
N ILE A 14 -9.27 5.68 8.75
CA ILE A 14 -8.08 6.50 8.98
C ILE A 14 -6.83 5.61 9.08
N ALA A 15 -6.91 4.50 9.83
CA ALA A 15 -5.80 3.55 9.95
C ALA A 15 -5.39 2.98 8.58
N ILE A 16 -6.36 2.55 7.76
CA ILE A 16 -6.11 2.06 6.39
C ILE A 16 -5.39 3.12 5.55
N ILE A 17 -5.91 4.35 5.52
CA ILE A 17 -5.32 5.44 4.73
C ILE A 17 -3.88 5.70 5.17
N ILE A 18 -3.62 5.78 6.49
CA ILE A 18 -2.29 6.03 7.02
C ILE A 18 -1.32 4.93 6.60
N VAL A 19 -1.67 3.65 6.77
CA VAL A 19 -0.75 2.55 6.44
C VAL A 19 -0.52 2.44 4.93
N VAL A 20 -1.53 2.72 4.11
CA VAL A 20 -1.39 2.70 2.64
C VAL A 20 -0.48 3.82 2.18
N VAL A 21 -0.72 5.06 2.61
CA VAL A 21 0.08 6.23 2.22
C VAL A 21 1.51 6.12 2.75
N ALA A 22 1.69 5.69 3.99
CA ALA A 22 3.02 5.53 4.56
C ALA A 22 3.81 4.39 3.88
N GLY A 23 3.15 3.25 3.61
CA GLY A 23 3.75 2.12 2.91
C GLY A 23 4.20 2.47 1.48
N LEU A 24 3.34 3.16 0.73
CA LEU A 24 3.67 3.67 -0.60
C LEU A 24 4.80 4.71 -0.55
N GLY A 25 4.74 5.64 0.42
CA GLY A 25 5.74 6.70 0.55
C GLY A 25 7.15 6.16 0.82
N ILE A 26 7.26 5.13 1.67
CA ILE A 26 8.56 4.52 1.96
C ILE A 26 9.09 3.67 0.81
N SER A 27 8.21 3.00 0.05
CA SER A 27 8.63 2.10 -1.04
C SER A 27 9.29 2.86 -2.18
N ILE A 28 9.00 4.15 -2.35
CA ILE A 28 9.67 5.01 -3.34
C ILE A 28 11.20 5.10 -3.09
N ILE A 29 11.65 4.99 -1.84
CA ILE A 29 13.07 5.19 -1.47
C ILE A 29 13.75 3.92 -0.94
N ALA A 30 12.98 2.88 -0.63
CA ALA A 30 13.47 1.63 -0.06
C ALA A 30 12.83 0.44 -0.79
N SER A 31 13.51 -0.72 -0.82
CA SER A 31 12.93 -1.89 -1.49
C SER A 31 11.59 -2.30 -0.87
N ASN A 32 10.66 -2.78 -1.71
CA ASN A 32 9.32 -3.20 -1.30
C ASN A 32 9.35 -4.16 -0.11
N THR A 33 10.28 -5.12 -0.12
CA THR A 33 10.46 -6.09 0.97
C THR A 33 10.93 -5.44 2.28
N ALA A 34 11.87 -4.49 2.21
CA ALA A 34 12.33 -3.77 3.40
C ALA A 34 11.21 -2.90 3.99
N SER A 35 10.47 -2.21 3.11
CA SER A 35 9.29 -1.41 3.47
C SER A 35 8.22 -2.25 4.14
N ALA A 36 7.86 -3.40 3.56
CA ALA A 36 6.94 -4.35 4.17
C ALA A 36 7.44 -4.84 5.54
N GLY A 37 8.72 -5.19 5.65
CA GLY A 37 9.32 -5.64 6.92
C GLY A 37 9.22 -4.62 8.06
N ILE A 38 9.27 -3.32 7.73
CA ILE A 38 9.10 -2.24 8.70
C ILE A 38 7.63 -2.05 9.07
N PHE A 39 6.74 -1.97 8.08
CA PHE A 39 5.36 -1.52 8.30
C PHE A 39 4.39 -2.64 8.72
N LEU A 40 4.65 -3.89 8.35
CA LEU A 40 3.78 -5.02 8.69
C LEU A 40 3.57 -5.19 10.21
N PRO A 41 4.63 -5.22 11.06
CA PRO A 41 4.44 -5.33 12.51
C PRO A 41 3.72 -4.11 13.11
N ILE A 42 3.95 -2.91 12.55
CA ILE A 42 3.30 -1.66 12.99
C ILE A 42 1.79 -1.74 12.70
N ALA A 43 1.42 -2.15 11.49
CA ALA A 43 0.03 -2.29 11.07
C ALA A 43 -0.72 -3.36 11.90
N ILE A 44 -0.08 -4.49 12.17
CA ILE A 44 -0.67 -5.55 13.00
C ILE A 44 -0.92 -5.04 14.42
N GLY A 45 0.08 -4.41 15.05
CA GLY A 45 -0.06 -3.85 16.39
C GLY A 45 -1.10 -2.73 16.47
N LEU A 46 -1.18 -1.89 15.42
CA LEU A 46 -2.20 -0.84 15.33
C LEU A 46 -3.61 -1.44 15.30
N GLY A 47 -3.85 -2.44 14.45
CA GLY A 47 -5.14 -3.14 14.36
C GLY A 47 -5.58 -3.71 15.70
N GLN A 48 -4.68 -4.43 16.37
CA GLN A 48 -4.94 -4.98 17.71
C GLN A 48 -5.31 -3.90 18.73
N LYS A 49 -4.61 -2.76 18.71
CA LYS A 49 -4.83 -1.66 19.65
C LYS A 49 -6.16 -0.94 19.45
N ILE A 50 -6.57 -0.73 18.19
CA ILE A 50 -7.81 0.00 17.86
C ILE A 50 -9.03 -0.92 17.72
N GLY A 51 -8.85 -2.23 17.92
CA GLY A 51 -9.92 -3.22 17.75
C GLY A 51 -10.35 -3.43 16.29
N PHE A 52 -9.48 -3.10 15.33
CA PHE A 52 -9.69 -3.32 13.90
C PHE A 52 -8.90 -4.55 13.42
N SER A 53 -9.37 -5.22 12.36
CA SER A 53 -8.73 -6.44 11.87
C SER A 53 -7.23 -6.22 11.54
N PRO A 54 -6.29 -6.84 12.28
CA PRO A 54 -4.86 -6.75 12.00
C PRO A 54 -4.50 -7.33 10.64
N VAL A 55 -5.26 -8.33 10.18
CA VAL A 55 -5.08 -8.99 8.88
C VAL A 55 -5.37 -8.02 7.75
N ILE A 56 -6.47 -7.26 7.83
CA ILE A 56 -6.82 -6.26 6.81
C ILE A 56 -5.72 -5.20 6.68
N LEU A 57 -5.18 -4.70 7.79
CA LEU A 57 -4.09 -3.72 7.77
C LEU A 57 -2.78 -4.33 7.25
N ALA A 58 -2.47 -5.59 7.59
CA ALA A 58 -1.30 -6.29 7.07
C ALA A 58 -1.36 -6.47 5.56
N VAL A 59 -2.53 -6.86 5.02
CA VAL A 59 -2.75 -6.98 3.57
C VAL A 59 -2.65 -5.60 2.91
N ALA A 60 -3.26 -4.57 3.49
CA ALA A 60 -3.17 -3.21 2.97
C ALA A 60 -1.72 -2.72 2.87
N VAL A 61 -0.89 -2.99 3.88
CA VAL A 61 0.56 -2.70 3.85
C VAL A 61 1.25 -3.49 2.75
N GLY A 62 1.05 -4.82 2.69
CA GLY A 62 1.72 -5.66 1.69
C GLY A 62 1.46 -5.20 0.25
N ILE A 63 0.23 -4.78 -0.03
CA ILE A 63 -0.12 -4.21 -1.33
C ILE A 63 0.51 -2.83 -1.49
N SER A 64 0.33 -1.89 -0.55
CA SER A 64 0.80 -0.52 -0.71
C SER A 64 2.32 -0.41 -0.85
N THR A 65 3.09 -1.20 -0.10
CA THR A 65 4.56 -1.25 -0.23
C THR A 65 5.03 -1.91 -1.52
N SER A 66 4.13 -2.53 -2.29
CA SER A 66 4.43 -3.12 -3.60
C SER A 66 4.11 -2.20 -4.76
N LEU A 67 3.45 -1.06 -4.51
CA LEU A 67 3.10 -0.04 -5.50
C LEU A 67 4.29 0.90 -5.72
N ASP A 68 5.39 0.43 -6.31
CA ASP A 68 6.54 1.28 -6.65
C ASP A 68 6.74 1.31 -8.16
N PHE A 69 5.90 2.09 -8.85
CA PHE A 69 5.90 2.19 -10.30
C PHE A 69 6.58 3.45 -10.84
N MET A 70 6.90 4.43 -9.98
CA MET A 70 7.44 5.73 -10.39
C MET A 70 8.91 5.72 -10.80
N LEU A 71 9.74 4.89 -10.17
CA LEU A 71 11.19 4.94 -10.33
C LEU A 71 11.76 3.64 -10.91
N PRO A 72 12.89 3.72 -11.65
CA PRO A 72 13.56 2.55 -12.20
C PRO A 72 14.31 1.74 -11.15
N VAL A 73 14.59 2.32 -9.97
CA VAL A 73 15.40 1.69 -8.91
C VAL A 73 14.62 0.71 -8.05
N GLY A 74 13.29 0.81 -8.07
CA GLY A 74 12.37 0.10 -7.18
C GLY A 74 12.27 -1.39 -7.41
N THR A 75 12.16 -1.78 -8.68
CA THR A 75 11.88 -3.16 -9.09
C THR A 75 12.62 -3.54 -10.39
N PRO A 76 13.03 -4.82 -10.56
CA PRO A 76 13.72 -5.26 -11.77
C PRO A 76 12.95 -4.98 -13.09
N PRO A 77 11.60 -5.14 -13.18
CA PRO A 77 10.87 -4.82 -14.40
C PRO A 77 10.98 -3.35 -14.82
N ASN A 78 10.89 -2.43 -13.84
CA ASN A 78 11.04 -0.99 -14.07
C ASN A 78 12.46 -0.66 -14.56
N ALA A 79 13.49 -1.24 -13.92
CA ALA A 79 14.87 -1.09 -14.33
C ALA A 79 15.10 -1.59 -15.78
N ILE A 80 14.52 -2.76 -16.12
CA ILE A 80 14.61 -3.33 -17.47
C ILE A 80 13.96 -2.41 -18.50
N ALA A 81 12.74 -1.92 -18.24
CA ALA A 81 12.04 -1.02 -19.15
C ALA A 81 12.83 0.28 -19.40
N TYR A 82 13.36 0.89 -18.33
CA TYR A 82 14.19 2.09 -18.43
C TYR A 82 15.50 1.84 -19.19
N SER A 83 16.15 0.69 -18.95
CA SER A 83 17.41 0.32 -19.59
C SER A 83 17.32 0.13 -21.12
N THR A 84 16.11 -0.02 -21.68
CA THR A 84 15.89 -0.09 -23.13
C THR A 84 16.22 1.22 -23.87
N GLY A 85 16.32 2.34 -23.16
CA GLY A 85 16.47 3.68 -23.75
C GLY A 85 15.23 4.20 -24.48
N LYS A 86 14.11 3.46 -24.46
CA LYS A 86 12.84 3.84 -25.11
C LYS A 86 11.88 4.58 -24.20
N VAL A 87 12.13 4.58 -22.89
CA VAL A 87 11.30 5.24 -21.87
C VAL A 87 12.17 6.22 -21.11
N SER A 88 11.85 7.50 -21.18
CA SER A 88 12.55 8.53 -20.42
C SER A 88 12.09 8.57 -18.97
N MET A 89 12.94 9.09 -18.08
CA MET A 89 12.62 9.19 -16.65
C MET A 89 11.31 9.96 -16.37
N PRO A 90 11.02 11.11 -17.02
CA PRO A 90 9.75 11.81 -16.79
C PRO A 90 8.52 11.06 -17.30
N GLU A 91 8.64 10.27 -18.37
CA GLU A 91 7.54 9.43 -18.86
C GLU A 91 7.22 8.32 -17.86
N MET A 92 8.26 7.69 -17.33
CA MET A 92 8.15 6.67 -16.30
C MET A 92 7.48 7.21 -15.03
N ILE A 93 7.95 8.36 -14.52
CA ILE A 93 7.37 8.98 -13.32
C ILE A 93 5.89 9.31 -13.54
N LYS A 94 5.51 9.88 -14.69
CA LYS A 94 4.11 10.24 -14.98
C LYS A 94 3.21 9.01 -15.02
N ALA A 95 3.64 7.94 -15.69
CA ALA A 95 2.89 6.69 -15.74
C ALA A 95 2.82 6.01 -14.37
N GLY A 96 3.93 6.03 -13.63
CA GLY A 96 4.04 5.45 -12.30
C GLY A 96 3.13 6.12 -11.27
N ILE A 97 3.11 7.47 -11.20
CA ILE A 97 2.22 8.21 -10.28
C ILE A 97 0.77 7.81 -10.49
N LEU A 98 0.35 7.69 -11.75
CA LEU A 98 -1.02 7.31 -12.09
C LEU A 98 -1.34 5.90 -11.56
N LEU A 99 -0.43 4.95 -11.73
CA LEU A 99 -0.59 3.58 -11.25
C LEU A 99 -0.54 3.50 -9.72
N ASP A 100 0.40 4.18 -9.07
CA ASP A 100 0.57 4.19 -7.61
C ASP A 100 -0.67 4.77 -6.93
N ILE A 101 -1.18 5.92 -7.41
CA ILE A 101 -2.40 6.53 -6.87
C ILE A 101 -3.61 5.62 -7.10
N THR A 102 -3.77 5.07 -8.31
CA THR A 102 -4.89 4.19 -8.63
C THR A 102 -4.87 2.94 -7.76
N GLY A 103 -3.69 2.31 -7.61
CA GLY A 103 -3.49 1.15 -6.75
C GLY A 103 -3.77 1.46 -5.29
N ALA A 104 -3.31 2.61 -4.78
CA ALA A 104 -3.57 3.03 -3.41
C ALA A 104 -5.07 3.24 -3.15
N VAL A 105 -5.76 3.93 -4.05
CA VAL A 105 -7.22 4.15 -3.95
C VAL A 105 -7.98 2.83 -4.01
N LEU A 106 -7.64 1.93 -4.95
CA LEU A 106 -8.25 0.61 -5.04
C LEU A 106 -8.01 -0.21 -3.76
N THR A 107 -6.80 -0.17 -3.22
CA THR A 107 -6.44 -0.84 -1.97
C THR A 107 -7.29 -0.34 -0.81
N ILE A 108 -7.47 0.97 -0.67
CA ILE A 108 -8.31 1.57 0.39
C ILE A 108 -9.77 1.15 0.22
N ILE A 109 -10.30 1.21 -1.01
CA ILE A 109 -11.68 0.80 -1.31
C ILE A 109 -11.89 -0.68 -0.97
N MET A 110 -10.98 -1.56 -1.41
CA MET A 110 -11.08 -2.99 -1.12
C MET A 110 -10.94 -3.28 0.37
N ALA A 111 -10.02 -2.62 1.07
CA ALA A 111 -9.81 -2.79 2.50
C ALA A 111 -11.01 -2.36 3.35
N TYR A 112 -11.72 -1.32 2.92
CA TYR A 112 -12.88 -0.81 3.66
C TYR A 112 -14.18 -1.51 3.26
N LEU A 113 -14.38 -1.82 1.98
CA LEU A 113 -15.67 -2.33 1.47
C LEU A 113 -15.71 -3.82 1.20
N LEU A 114 -14.64 -4.46 0.75
CA LEU A 114 -14.70 -5.85 0.28
C LEU A 114 -14.07 -6.83 1.28
N TRP A 115 -12.87 -6.51 1.75
CA TRP A 115 -12.10 -7.39 2.63
C TRP A 115 -12.78 -7.72 3.96
N PRO A 116 -13.51 -6.81 4.63
CA PRO A 116 -14.22 -7.17 5.87
C PRO A 116 -15.28 -8.28 5.70
N TYR A 117 -15.69 -8.59 4.46
CA TYR A 117 -16.61 -9.68 4.13
C TYR A 117 -15.90 -10.94 3.64
N LEU A 118 -14.63 -10.83 3.21
CA LEU A 118 -13.85 -11.92 2.62
C LEU A 118 -12.87 -12.57 3.60
N ILE A 119 -12.30 -11.76 4.50
CA ILE A 119 -11.21 -12.10 5.44
C ILE A 119 -11.46 -11.47 6.80
#